data_AF-A0ABC8T8W0-F1
#
_entry.id   AF-A0ABC8T8W0-F1
#
_cell.length_a   1.000
_cell.length_b   1.000
_cell.length_c   1.000
_cell.angle_alpha   90.00
_cell.angle_beta   90.00
_cell.angle_gamma   90.00
#
_symmetry.space_group_name_H-M   'P 1'
#
loop_
_entity.id
_entity.type
_entity.pdbx_description
1 polymer ?
#
loop_
_entity_poly.entity_id
_entity_poly.type
_entity_poly.pdbx_seq_one_letter_code
_entity_poly.pdbx_strand_id
1 'polypeptide(L)'
;MAMNNGSSASSKGLIVSFVSGVSLAEAPGFLKAPGGAPANVAIAVTRLGGRAAFVGKLGDYEFGHMLAGILKENGVSGDGINFDKGARTALAFVTLRADGEREFMFYRNPSADMLLTPEELNLELIRS
;
A
#
# COMPACT_ATOMS: atom_id res chain seq x y z
N MET A 1 22.50 -7.14 15.96
CA MET A 1 22.69 -6.40 14.70
C MET A 1 21.30 -6.07 14.15
N ALA A 2 20.76 -4.91 14.50
CA ALA A 2 19.43 -4.50 14.05
C ALA A 2 19.53 -4.12 12.56
N MET A 3 18.96 -4.95 11.69
CA MET A 3 18.86 -4.59 10.28
C MET A 3 17.85 -3.46 10.14
N ASN A 4 18.37 -2.35 9.63
CA ASN A 4 17.63 -1.14 9.31
C ASN A 4 16.63 -1.47 8.19
N ASN A 5 15.39 -1.83 8.56
CA ASN A 5 14.31 -2.10 7.61
C ASN A 5 13.86 -0.77 7.00
N GLY A 6 14.60 -0.32 5.98
CA GLY A 6 14.23 0.80 5.14
C GLY A 6 12.77 0.70 4.75
N SER A 7 12.04 1.80 4.94
CA SER A 7 10.68 1.99 4.49
C SER A 7 10.63 1.92 2.96
N SER A 8 10.65 0.71 2.41
CA SER A 8 10.42 0.53 0.97
C SER A 8 9.03 1.11 0.65
N ALA A 9 9.03 2.08 -0.26
CA ALA A 9 7.87 2.83 -0.68
C ALA A 9 7.02 1.94 -1.59
N SER A 10 6.08 1.20 -0.99
CA SER A 10 5.14 0.34 -1.69
C SER A 10 3.70 0.78 -1.45
N SER A 11 2.79 0.38 -2.34
CA SER A 11 1.36 0.47 -2.06
C SER A 11 1.02 -0.50 -0.93
N LYS A 12 0.27 -0.02 0.06
CA LYS A 12 -0.10 -0.79 1.26
C LYS A 12 -1.58 -0.55 1.55
N GLY A 13 -2.29 -1.58 1.97
CA GLY A 13 -3.59 -1.37 2.60
C GLY A 13 -3.37 -0.72 3.96
N LEU A 14 -4.03 0.40 4.24
CA LEU A 14 -4.11 0.96 5.58
C LEU A 14 -5.41 0.50 6.22
N ILE A 15 -5.32 0.20 7.50
CA ILE A 15 -6.44 -0.21 8.33
C ILE A 15 -6.42 0.74 9.54
N VAL A 16 -7.44 1.60 9.67
CA VAL A 16 -7.45 2.71 10.64
C VAL A 16 -8.55 2.46 11.68
N SER A 17 -8.25 2.60 12.97
CA SER A 17 -9.24 2.37 14.04
C SER A 17 -10.51 3.20 13.86
N PHE A 18 -11.68 2.63 14.21
CA PHE A 18 -12.95 3.36 14.24
C PHE A 18 -12.95 4.53 15.24
N VAL A 19 -12.17 4.41 16.31
CA VAL A 19 -12.14 5.36 17.43
C VAL A 19 -10.71 5.75 17.77
N SER A 20 -10.51 7.01 18.14
CA SER A 20 -9.25 7.53 18.67
C SER A 20 -9.21 7.41 20.19
N GLY A 21 -8.01 7.56 20.77
CA GLY A 21 -7.77 7.47 22.21
C GLY A 21 -7.47 6.06 22.72
N VAL A 22 -7.37 5.06 21.84
CA VAL A 22 -7.20 3.65 22.21
C VAL A 22 -5.96 3.04 21.56
N SER A 23 -5.37 2.03 22.20
CA SER A 23 -4.31 1.22 21.58
C SER A 23 -4.86 0.32 20.48
N LEU A 24 -3.96 -0.30 19.70
CA LEU A 24 -4.35 -1.27 18.67
C LEU A 24 -5.11 -2.48 19.25
N ALA A 25 -4.75 -2.92 20.46
CA ALA A 25 -5.38 -4.06 21.11
C ALA A 25 -6.78 -3.74 21.66
N GLU A 26 -7.03 -2.48 22.00
CA GLU A 26 -8.30 -2.01 22.55
C GLU A 26 -9.28 -1.51 21.47
N ALA A 27 -8.78 -1.31 20.23
CA ALA A 27 -9.60 -0.83 19.13
C ALA A 27 -10.77 -1.81 18.86
N PRO A 28 -12.04 -1.36 18.93
CA PRO A 28 -13.20 -2.23 18.72
C PRO A 28 -13.38 -2.64 17.25
N GLY A 29 -12.62 -2.03 16.34
CA GLY A 29 -12.56 -2.39 14.93
C GLY A 29 -11.88 -1.32 14.11
N PHE A 30 -11.81 -1.56 12.80
CA PHE A 30 -11.05 -0.73 11.88
C PHE A 30 -11.75 -0.51 10.54
N LEU A 31 -11.49 0.65 9.93
CA LEU A 31 -11.85 1.02 8.57
C LEU A 31 -10.70 0.71 7.60
N LYS A 32 -11.06 0.22 6.43
CA LYS A 32 -10.11 0.06 5.32
C LYS A 32 -9.87 1.42 4.68
N ALA A 33 -8.61 1.78 4.50
CA ALA A 33 -8.18 2.98 3.80
C ALA A 33 -7.07 2.60 2.80
N PRO A 34 -7.11 3.05 1.53
CA PRO A 34 -5.98 2.88 0.64
C PRO A 34 -4.78 3.68 1.16
N GLY A 35 -3.57 3.15 1.03
CA GLY A 35 -2.37 3.89 1.33
C GLY A 35 -1.14 3.47 0.55
N GLY A 36 0.01 3.97 0.99
CA GLY A 36 1.27 3.91 0.26
C GLY A 36 1.57 5.23 -0.44
N ALA A 37 2.70 5.82 -0.08
CA ALA A 37 3.10 7.14 -0.59
C ALA A 37 3.17 7.19 -2.14
N PRO A 38 3.73 6.20 -2.85
CA PRO A 38 3.79 6.27 -4.31
C PRO A 38 2.42 6.20 -4.99
N ALA A 39 1.49 5.40 -4.46
CA ALA A 39 0.12 5.33 -4.96
C ALA A 39 -0.60 6.69 -4.82
N ASN A 40 -0.46 7.33 -3.66
CA ASN A 40 -1.02 8.66 -3.42
C ASN A 40 -0.45 9.72 -4.35
N VAL A 41 0.85 9.68 -4.63
CA VAL A 41 1.49 10.59 -5.59
C VAL A 41 0.99 10.35 -7.02
N ALA A 42 0.88 9.11 -7.46
CA ALA A 42 0.36 8.79 -8.79
C ALA A 42 -1.07 9.30 -8.99
N ILE A 43 -1.93 9.11 -7.97
CA ILE A 43 -3.30 9.65 -7.96
C ILE A 43 -3.30 11.19 -7.97
N ALA A 44 -2.39 11.84 -7.26
CA ALA A 44 -2.28 13.30 -7.28
C ALA A 44 -1.89 13.80 -8.69
N VAL A 45 -0.95 13.14 -9.36
CA VAL A 45 -0.53 13.47 -10.73
C VAL A 45 -1.70 13.37 -11.70
N THR A 46 -2.48 12.30 -11.65
CA THR A 46 -3.63 12.12 -12.56
C THR A 46 -4.74 13.13 -12.28
N ARG A 47 -5.00 13.47 -11.02
CA ARG A 47 -5.95 14.53 -10.64
C ARG A 47 -5.53 15.93 -11.10
N LEU A 48 -4.24 16.17 -11.26
CA LEU A 48 -3.69 17.43 -11.80
C LEU A 48 -3.64 17.45 -13.33
N GLY A 49 -4.21 16.46 -14.02
CA GLY A 49 -4.24 16.36 -15.49
C GLY A 49 -3.03 15.69 -16.11
N GLY A 50 -2.11 15.15 -15.29
CA GLY A 50 -0.98 14.36 -15.77
C GLY A 50 -1.36 12.92 -16.11
N ARG A 51 -0.39 12.17 -16.62
CA ARG A 51 -0.49 10.70 -16.79
C ARG A 51 0.43 10.02 -15.78
N ALA A 52 -0.06 8.98 -15.12
CA ALA A 52 0.73 8.16 -14.22
C ALA A 52 0.41 6.68 -14.41
N ALA A 53 1.42 5.84 -14.20
CA ALA A 53 1.27 4.40 -14.05
C ALA A 53 1.86 4.00 -12.68
N PHE A 54 1.26 2.99 -12.05
CA PHE A 54 1.79 2.44 -10.81
C PHE A 54 2.56 1.15 -11.11
N VAL A 55 3.81 1.10 -10.66
CA VAL A 55 4.66 -0.09 -10.76
C VAL A 55 4.82 -0.69 -9.36
N GLY A 56 4.44 -1.95 -9.18
CA GLY A 56 4.50 -2.61 -7.89
C GLY A 56 3.93 -4.03 -7.92
N LYS A 57 4.05 -4.74 -6.79
CA LYS A 57 3.46 -6.07 -6.62
C LYS A 57 2.47 -6.08 -5.46
N LEU A 58 1.29 -6.65 -5.69
CA LEU A 58 0.20 -6.80 -4.73
C LEU A 58 -0.13 -8.28 -4.56
N GLY A 59 -0.73 -8.67 -3.44
CA GLY A 59 -1.22 -10.05 -3.30
C GLY A 59 -2.45 -10.27 -4.19
N ASP A 60 -2.57 -11.45 -4.78
CA ASP A 60 -3.70 -11.89 -5.62
C ASP A 60 -4.93 -12.24 -4.76
N TYR A 61 -5.38 -11.26 -3.97
CA TYR A 61 -6.42 -11.37 -2.95
C TYR A 61 -7.18 -10.05 -2.82
N GLU A 62 -8.19 -10.01 -1.95
CA GLU A 62 -9.18 -8.94 -1.84
C GLU A 62 -8.55 -7.55 -1.64
N PHE A 63 -7.54 -7.42 -0.79
CA PHE A 63 -6.86 -6.14 -0.56
C PHE A 63 -6.00 -5.71 -1.75
N GLY A 64 -5.36 -6.65 -2.47
CA GLY A 64 -4.59 -6.30 -3.66
C GLY A 64 -5.49 -5.81 -4.79
N HIS A 65 -6.58 -6.54 -5.08
CA HIS A 65 -7.54 -6.13 -6.10
C HIS A 65 -8.25 -4.82 -5.73
N MET A 66 -8.57 -4.61 -4.46
CA MET A 66 -9.10 -3.32 -3.98
C MET A 66 -8.16 -2.17 -4.31
N LEU A 67 -6.87 -2.27 -3.95
CA LEU A 67 -5.90 -1.19 -4.19
C LEU A 67 -5.70 -0.93 -5.69
N ALA A 68 -5.61 -1.98 -6.50
CA ALA A 68 -5.53 -1.87 -7.96
C ALA A 68 -6.79 -1.21 -8.55
N GLY A 69 -7.98 -1.55 -8.03
CA GLY A 69 -9.24 -0.92 -8.39
C GLY A 69 -9.26 0.58 -8.09
N ILE A 70 -8.83 0.98 -6.89
CA ILE A 70 -8.75 2.39 -6.48
C ILE A 70 -7.80 3.19 -7.37
N LEU A 71 -6.64 2.62 -7.73
CA LEU A 71 -5.71 3.25 -8.68
C LEU A 71 -6.38 3.49 -10.04
N LYS A 72 -7.04 2.45 -10.58
CA LYS A 72 -7.76 2.52 -11.86
C LYS A 72 -8.89 3.55 -11.84
N GLU A 73 -9.70 3.59 -10.79
CA GLU A 73 -10.77 4.56 -10.59
C GLU A 73 -10.26 6.01 -10.57
N ASN A 74 -9.02 6.22 -10.13
CA ASN A 74 -8.36 7.52 -10.12
C ASN A 74 -7.50 7.78 -11.38
N GLY A 75 -7.69 7.01 -12.45
CA GLY A 75 -7.02 7.23 -13.73
C GLY A 75 -5.53 6.89 -13.76
N VAL A 76 -5.02 6.19 -12.74
CA VAL A 76 -3.65 5.67 -12.73
C VAL A 76 -3.62 4.34 -13.48
N SER A 77 -2.74 4.20 -14.47
CA SER A 77 -2.57 2.92 -15.17
C SER A 77 -2.05 1.85 -14.20
N GLY A 78 -2.69 0.67 -14.26
CA GLY A 78 -2.31 -0.51 -13.51
C GLY A 78 -1.41 -1.48 -14.28
N ASP A 79 -0.91 -1.12 -15.46
CA ASP A 79 -0.14 -2.02 -16.34
C ASP A 79 1.23 -2.44 -15.75
N GLY A 80 1.66 -1.77 -14.68
CA GLY A 80 2.85 -2.11 -13.90
C GLY A 80 2.57 -2.89 -12.62
N ILE A 81 1.31 -3.30 -12.39
CA ILE A 81 0.91 -4.08 -11.21
C ILE A 81 1.07 -5.57 -11.50
N ASN A 82 1.92 -6.22 -10.72
CA ASN A 82 2.01 -7.68 -10.65
C ASN A 82 1.20 -8.21 -9.47
N PHE A 83 0.56 -9.36 -9.63
CA PHE A 83 -0.16 -10.06 -8.57
C PHE A 83 0.59 -11.31 -8.12
N ASP A 84 0.81 -11.44 -6.81
CA ASP A 84 1.49 -12.58 -6.19
C ASP A 84 0.47 -13.50 -5.52
N LYS A 85 0.48 -14.79 -5.89
CA LYS A 85 -0.42 -15.80 -5.30
C LYS A 85 0.09 -16.35 -3.97
N GLY A 86 1.39 -16.27 -3.72
CA GLY A 86 2.06 -16.83 -2.55
C GLY A 86 2.18 -15.86 -1.37
N ALA A 87 2.23 -14.54 -1.64
CA ALA A 87 2.35 -13.51 -0.62
C ALA A 87 1.14 -12.58 -0.57
N ARG A 88 0.82 -12.10 0.64
CA ARG A 88 -0.30 -11.16 0.87
C ARG A 88 0.12 -9.72 0.61
N THR A 89 -0.85 -8.86 0.28
CA THR A 89 -0.65 -7.41 0.25
C THR A 89 -0.27 -6.90 1.64
N ALA A 90 0.73 -6.02 1.73
CA ALA A 90 1.13 -5.39 2.98
C ALA A 90 -0.03 -4.60 3.61
N LEU A 91 -0.23 -4.79 4.92
CA LEU A 91 -1.20 -4.03 5.70
C LEU A 91 -0.49 -3.23 6.79
N ALA A 92 -1.04 -2.06 7.12
CA ALA A 92 -0.68 -1.32 8.33
C ALA A 92 -1.92 -1.03 9.16
N PHE A 93 -1.91 -1.43 10.41
CA PHE A 93 -2.89 -1.03 11.41
C PHE A 93 -2.47 0.28 12.05
N VAL A 94 -3.39 1.22 12.14
CA VAL A 94 -3.13 2.57 12.64
C VAL A 94 -4.17 2.93 13.69
N THR A 95 -3.70 3.38 14.84
CA THR A 95 -4.54 4.04 15.84
C THR A 95 -3.89 5.34 16.31
N LEU A 96 -4.71 6.20 16.90
CA LEU A 96 -4.27 7.39 17.62
C LEU A 96 -4.53 7.14 19.10
N ARG A 97 -3.47 7.09 19.92
CA ARG A 97 -3.58 6.84 21.36
C ARG A 97 -4.07 8.09 22.10
N ALA A 98 -4.46 7.92 23.36
CA ALA A 98 -4.97 9.01 24.21
C ALA A 98 -3.95 10.13 24.45
N ASP A 99 -2.66 9.81 24.41
CA ASP A 99 -1.53 10.74 24.49
C ASP A 99 -1.32 11.55 23.19
N GLY A 100 -2.12 11.27 22.15
CA GLY A 100 -2.00 11.93 20.84
C GLY A 100 -0.96 11.28 19.91
N GLU A 101 -0.25 10.25 20.36
CA GLU A 101 0.73 9.55 19.55
C GLU A 101 0.07 8.55 18.60
N ARG A 102 0.63 8.44 17.39
CA ARG A 102 0.17 7.47 16.40
C ARG A 102 0.90 6.15 16.59
N GLU A 103 0.16 5.08 16.73
CA GLU A 103 0.69 3.73 16.80
C GLU A 103 0.46 3.01 15.47
N PHE A 104 1.52 2.38 14.96
CA PHE A 104 1.53 1.67 13.68
C PHE A 104 1.98 0.22 13.87
N MET A 105 1.21 -0.73 13.34
CA MET A 105 1.62 -2.14 13.27
C MET A 105 1.55 -2.66 11.84
N PHE A 106 2.69 -3.11 11.30
CA PHE A 106 2.81 -3.53 9.92
C PHE A 106 2.81 -5.05 9.79
N TYR A 107 1.95 -5.56 8.92
CA TYR A 107 1.94 -6.97 8.49
C TYR A 107 2.59 -7.03 7.10
N ARG A 108 3.87 -7.40 7.09
CA ARG A 108 4.75 -7.25 5.92
C ARG A 108 5.89 -8.29 5.84
N ASN A 109 5.67 -9.57 6.19
CA ASN A 109 6.78 -10.54 6.24
C ASN A 109 6.47 -11.97 5.70
N PRO A 110 6.88 -12.29 4.46
CA PRO A 110 7.01 -11.34 3.35
C PRO A 110 5.62 -10.97 2.82
N SER A 111 5.46 -9.71 2.45
CA SER A 111 4.32 -9.28 1.62
C SER A 111 4.73 -9.17 0.16
N ALA A 112 3.74 -9.16 -0.73
CA ALA A 112 3.96 -9.21 -2.19
C ALA A 112 4.90 -8.10 -2.70
N ASP A 113 4.80 -6.89 -2.14
CA ASP A 113 5.64 -5.74 -2.51
C ASP A 113 7.13 -5.92 -2.19
N MET A 114 7.47 -6.86 -1.30
CA MET A 114 8.87 -7.22 -1.02
C MET A 114 9.40 -8.30 -1.98
N LEU A 115 8.53 -8.90 -2.78
CA LEU A 115 8.84 -9.99 -3.72
C LEU A 115 8.78 -9.54 -5.18
N LEU A 116 8.69 -8.23 -5.44
CA LEU A 116 8.82 -7.69 -6.79
C LEU A 116 10.27 -7.85 -7.24
N THR A 117 10.49 -8.53 -8.37
CA THR A 117 11.83 -8.71 -8.94
C THR A 117 12.02 -7.83 -10.18
N PRO A 118 13.27 -7.54 -10.59
CA PRO A 118 13.55 -6.78 -11.80
C PRO A 118 12.93 -7.37 -13.07
N GLU A 119 12.82 -8.70 -13.15
CA GLU A 119 12.28 -9.42 -14.30
C GLU A 119 10.77 -9.23 -14.45
N GLU A 120 10.08 -8.87 -13.36
CA GLU A 120 8.64 -8.58 -13.34
C GLU A 120 8.34 -7.13 -13.75
N LEU A 121 9.35 -6.29 -13.96
CA LEU A 121 9.17 -4.88 -14.33
C LEU A 121 8.79 -4.76 -15.81
N ASN A 122 7.65 -4.13 -16.07
CA ASN A 122 7.28 -3.69 -17.41
C ASN A 122 8.09 -2.45 -17.80
N LEU A 123 9.23 -2.66 -18.46
CA LEU A 123 10.17 -1.59 -18.83
C LEU A 123 9.60 -0.58 -19.83
N GLU A 124 8.58 -0.96 -20.61
CA GLU A 124 7.92 -0.04 -21.56
C GLU A 124 7.20 1.12 -20.84
N LEU A 125 6.86 0.97 -19.56
CA LEU A 125 6.28 2.05 -18.74
C LEU A 125 7.31 3.09 -18.28
N ILE A 126 8.61 2.77 -18.37
CA ILE A 126 9.71 3.56 -17.79
C ILE A 126 10.57 4.19 -18.90
N ARG A 127 10.55 3.63 -20.11
CA ARG A 127 11.33 4.10 -21.26
C ARG A 127 10.79 5.44 -21.78
N SER A 128 11.70 6.40 -21.96
CA SER A 128 11.45 7.73 -22.56
C SER A 128 11.83 7.77 -24.03
#